data_AF-A0A918IM40-F1
#
_entry.id   AF-A0A918IM40-F1
#
_cell.length_a   1.000
_cell.length_b   1.000
_cell.length_c   1.000
_cell.angle_alpha   90.00
_cell.angle_beta   90.00
_cell.angle_gamma   90.00
#
_symmetry.space_group_name_H-M   'P 1'
#
loop_
_entity.id
_entity.type
_entity.pdbx_description
1 polymer ?
#
loop_
_entity_poly.entity_id
_entity_poly.type
_entity_poly.pdbx_seq_one_letter_code
_entity_poly.pdbx_strand_id
1 'polypeptide(L)'
;MRFAAILAVATLTACAPTSNPSGNAEVSMNRIPETTGSATTARSAAPAFAAVAPTRVQRSNTEIAQDFMDLEFRMESGRPLAMLTRFEGPITVALRGQVPASAQGDLTRLLGRFRAEAGLNISQTQGAASITVEFIPRRTIRNTYANVACFVAPRVSSWAEYKQARGTGQLDWASVTRRDRVAIFAPSDASPQEIRDCLHEEMAQAMGPLNDLYQLPDSVFNDDNFHTVLTGFDMLVLRLHYAPELRSGMTREQVAAIVPGLLARMNPSGVAGRSHNGGRTPQPWVKAMEAALGAGGTARTKQEAAARALHIAQAQGWGDARLAFSWFAVGRLQVGHDPVAAANAFAEAARIYRALPGAQIHAAHVDMQLAALALSQGRPDQTLAFAERALPVVREAQNASLLATLMMLKAEALDLSGDSAGARAVRLDSQPWARYGFGSDAVTRARQRDITALAPSRLAMALKG
;
A
#
# COMPACT_ATOMS: atom_id res chain seq x y z
N MET A 1 -0.39 -29.16 11.11
CA MET A 1 -1.28 -28.50 10.14
C MET A 1 -1.75 -27.11 10.60
N ARG A 2 -2.27 -26.91 11.83
CA ARG A 2 -2.72 -25.58 12.32
C ARG A 2 -1.62 -24.51 12.34
N PHE A 3 -0.40 -24.84 12.80
CA PHE A 3 0.73 -23.89 12.74
C PHE A 3 1.10 -23.47 11.30
N ALA A 4 0.94 -24.36 10.32
CA ALA A 4 1.17 -24.03 8.90
C ALA A 4 0.06 -23.11 8.34
N ALA A 5 -1.19 -23.30 8.77
CA ALA A 5 -2.32 -22.43 8.40
C ALA A 5 -2.23 -21.03 9.06
N ILE A 6 -1.82 -20.98 10.33
CA ILE A 6 -1.56 -19.72 11.06
C ILE A 6 -0.45 -18.92 10.36
N LEU A 7 0.65 -19.59 10.00
CA LEU A 7 1.73 -18.97 9.23
C LEU A 7 1.22 -18.49 7.86
N ALA A 8 0.46 -19.34 7.16
CA ALA A 8 -0.11 -19.02 5.85
C ALA A 8 -1.10 -17.87 5.89
N VAL A 9 -1.75 -17.53 7.02
CA VAL A 9 -2.64 -16.36 7.16
C VAL A 9 -1.88 -15.12 7.65
N ALA A 10 -0.87 -15.30 8.51
CA ALA A 10 -0.03 -14.22 9.01
C ALA A 10 0.85 -13.57 7.92
N THR A 11 1.16 -14.27 6.82
CA THR A 11 1.92 -13.69 5.70
C THR A 11 1.08 -12.81 4.74
N LEU A 12 -0.26 -12.78 4.86
CA LEU A 12 -1.14 -12.45 3.72
C LEU A 12 -1.56 -11.01 3.46
N THR A 13 -1.15 -10.02 4.25
CA THR A 13 -1.83 -8.70 4.17
C THR A 13 -0.94 -7.48 4.33
N ALA A 14 0.38 -7.61 4.23
CA ALA A 14 1.22 -6.45 4.01
C ALA A 14 2.47 -6.89 3.25
N CYS A 15 2.73 -6.21 2.13
CA CYS A 15 4.01 -6.35 1.44
C CYS A 15 5.11 -6.00 2.40
N ALA A 16 6.18 -6.72 2.26
CA ALA A 16 7.44 -6.34 2.81
C ALA A 16 8.24 -5.55 1.78
N PRO A 17 8.95 -4.52 2.22
CA PRO A 17 9.95 -3.90 1.38
C PRO A 17 11.10 -4.93 1.18
N THR A 18 11.63 -5.10 -0.03
CA THR A 18 12.87 -5.84 -0.29
C THR A 18 13.72 -5.10 -1.31
N SER A 19 14.99 -4.82 -0.98
CA SER A 19 15.92 -4.13 -1.86
C SER A 19 16.35 -4.93 -3.09
N ASN A 20 16.57 -4.20 -4.19
CA ASN A 20 17.05 -4.66 -5.49
C ASN A 20 18.56 -5.01 -5.48
N PRO A 21 19.03 -6.12 -6.11
CA PRO A 21 20.46 -6.42 -6.24
C PRO A 21 21.13 -5.90 -7.53
N SER A 22 20.45 -5.21 -8.45
CA SER A 22 21.03 -4.92 -9.77
C SER A 22 21.06 -3.43 -10.11
N GLY A 23 22.27 -2.86 -10.11
CA GLY A 23 22.53 -1.57 -10.75
C GLY A 23 22.26 -1.67 -12.24
N ASN A 24 21.22 -0.96 -12.71
CA ASN A 24 21.07 -0.33 -14.02
C ASN A 24 19.62 0.22 -14.14
N ALA A 25 19.48 1.55 -14.04
CA ALA A 25 18.25 2.38 -13.97
C ALA A 25 17.46 2.34 -12.64
N GLU A 26 17.51 3.44 -11.89
CA GLU A 26 16.64 3.71 -10.73
C GLU A 26 15.25 4.13 -11.24
N VAL A 27 14.23 3.32 -10.99
CA VAL A 27 12.81 3.59 -11.29
C VAL A 27 12.01 3.54 -10.00
N SER A 28 10.88 4.27 -9.91
CA SER A 28 9.94 4.20 -8.77
C SER A 28 9.19 2.87 -8.83
N MET A 29 9.00 2.16 -7.72
CA MET A 29 8.50 0.77 -7.73
C MET A 29 7.48 0.47 -6.64
N ASN A 30 6.26 0.08 -7.02
CA ASN A 30 5.36 -0.61 -6.11
C ASN A 30 5.71 -2.12 -6.00
N ARG A 31 5.71 -2.67 -4.79
CA ARG A 31 6.15 -4.04 -4.45
C ARG A 31 4.98 -5.01 -4.28
N ILE A 32 5.17 -6.27 -4.70
CA ILE A 32 4.10 -7.30 -4.80
C ILE A 32 3.40 -7.58 -3.45
N PRO A 33 2.06 -7.43 -3.37
CA PRO A 33 1.26 -8.06 -2.32
C PRO A 33 1.23 -9.58 -2.49
N GLU A 34 1.30 -10.33 -1.39
CA GLU A 34 1.35 -11.80 -1.37
C GLU A 34 0.11 -12.52 -1.97
N THR A 35 -0.76 -11.82 -2.71
CA THR A 35 -1.91 -12.37 -3.43
C THR A 35 -1.53 -12.66 -4.89
N THR A 36 -0.81 -13.75 -5.12
CA THR A 36 -0.55 -14.27 -6.46
C THR A 36 -1.79 -14.94 -7.04
N GLY A 37 -2.65 -14.18 -7.72
CA GLY A 37 -3.77 -14.71 -8.50
C GLY A 37 -3.79 -14.19 -9.92
N SER A 38 -3.82 -15.12 -10.89
CA SER A 38 -4.05 -14.81 -12.30
C SER A 38 -5.54 -14.50 -12.52
N ALA A 39 -5.87 -13.45 -13.27
CA ALA A 39 -7.26 -13.13 -13.59
C ALA A 39 -7.91 -14.23 -14.45
N THR A 40 -9.17 -14.57 -14.14
CA THR A 40 -10.10 -15.25 -15.06
C THR A 40 -11.20 -14.28 -15.43
N THR A 41 -11.80 -14.45 -16.61
CA THR A 41 -12.87 -13.61 -17.15
C THR A 41 -14.12 -13.65 -16.27
N ALA A 42 -14.20 -12.74 -15.31
CA ALA A 42 -15.39 -12.57 -14.47
C ALA A 42 -16.55 -12.02 -15.33
N ARG A 43 -17.61 -12.83 -15.50
CA ARG A 43 -18.84 -12.49 -16.23
C ARG A 43 -19.92 -11.80 -15.37
N SER A 44 -19.65 -11.54 -14.10
CA SER A 44 -20.54 -10.77 -13.20
C SER A 44 -19.99 -9.37 -12.96
N ALA A 45 -20.88 -8.39 -12.78
CA ALA A 45 -20.48 -7.04 -12.41
C ALA A 45 -19.66 -7.10 -11.12
N ALA A 46 -18.41 -6.65 -11.20
CA ALA A 46 -17.52 -6.58 -10.04
C ALA A 46 -18.16 -5.70 -8.96
N PRO A 47 -18.02 -6.03 -7.66
CA PRO A 47 -18.48 -5.15 -6.61
C PRO A 47 -17.76 -3.79 -6.73
N ALA A 48 -18.48 -2.72 -6.47
CA ALA A 48 -17.93 -1.38 -6.46
C ALA A 48 -17.94 -0.82 -5.03
N PHE A 49 -16.83 -0.24 -4.61
CA PHE A 49 -16.82 0.59 -3.42
C PHE A 49 -17.63 1.87 -3.67
N ALA A 50 -18.37 2.31 -2.67
CA ALA A 50 -19.01 3.62 -2.71
C ALA A 50 -17.93 4.71 -2.79
N ALA A 51 -18.24 5.83 -3.42
CA ALA A 51 -17.37 7.00 -3.38
C ALA A 51 -17.26 7.48 -1.91
N VAL A 52 -16.04 7.54 -1.39
CA VAL A 52 -15.76 8.09 -0.06
C VAL A 52 -15.50 9.58 -0.22
N ALA A 53 -16.12 10.40 0.63
CA ALA A 53 -15.86 11.83 0.65
C ALA A 53 -14.39 12.09 1.00
N PRO A 54 -13.72 13.07 0.36
CA PRO A 54 -12.32 13.37 0.67
C PRO A 54 -12.16 13.75 2.15
N THR A 55 -11.34 13.02 2.89
CA THR A 55 -11.03 13.34 4.28
C THR A 55 -10.17 14.59 4.34
N ARG A 56 -10.55 15.55 5.19
CA ARG A 56 -9.76 16.76 5.38
C ARG A 56 -8.43 16.42 6.06
N VAL A 57 -7.33 16.92 5.52
CA VAL A 57 -5.99 16.77 6.12
C VAL A 57 -5.96 17.51 7.47
N GLN A 58 -5.64 16.79 8.54
CA GLN A 58 -5.54 17.35 9.90
C GLN A 58 -4.09 17.60 10.36
N ARG A 59 -3.10 17.23 9.54
CA ARG A 59 -1.67 17.43 9.82
C ARG A 59 -1.31 18.91 9.87
N SER A 60 -0.24 19.22 10.61
CA SER A 60 0.30 20.57 10.67
C SER A 60 0.96 20.95 9.33
N ASN A 61 0.89 22.23 8.95
CA ASN A 61 1.52 22.70 7.72
C ASN A 61 3.04 22.60 7.77
N THR A 62 3.65 22.72 8.95
CA THR A 62 5.09 22.52 9.13
C THR A 62 5.51 21.09 8.79
N GLU A 63 4.74 20.12 9.24
CA GLU A 63 4.98 18.70 8.98
C GLU A 63 4.74 18.35 7.50
N ILE A 64 3.60 18.78 6.93
CA ILE A 64 3.31 18.58 5.51
C ILE A 64 4.43 19.21 4.65
N ALA A 65 4.93 20.39 5.01
CA ALA A 65 6.04 21.01 4.28
C ALA A 65 7.30 20.15 4.35
N GLN A 66 7.67 19.62 5.52
CA GLN A 66 8.84 18.75 5.66
C GLN A 66 8.71 17.48 4.83
N ASP A 67 7.58 16.79 4.92
CA ASP A 67 7.32 15.57 4.17
C ASP A 67 7.28 15.84 2.67
N PHE A 68 6.63 16.92 2.23
CA PHE A 68 6.64 17.35 0.82
C PHE A 68 8.07 17.54 0.30
N MET A 69 8.95 18.20 1.07
CA MET A 69 10.34 18.38 0.66
C MET A 69 11.11 17.06 0.57
N ASP A 70 10.84 16.10 1.46
CA ASP A 70 11.50 14.79 1.44
C ASP A 70 10.92 13.86 0.36
N LEU A 71 9.65 14.03 -0.01
CA LEU A 71 8.98 13.36 -1.14
C LEU A 71 9.51 13.85 -2.50
N GLU A 72 9.66 15.17 -2.68
CA GLU A 72 9.99 15.76 -3.99
C GLU A 72 11.48 15.75 -4.34
N PHE A 73 12.36 15.88 -3.34
CA PHE A 73 13.79 16.11 -3.57
C PHE A 73 14.68 14.90 -3.26
N ARG A 74 14.11 13.71 -3.18
CA ARG A 74 14.84 12.46 -2.99
C ARG A 74 14.15 11.34 -3.77
N MET A 75 14.93 10.31 -4.08
CA MET A 75 14.42 9.01 -4.56
C MET A 75 14.27 8.05 -3.38
N GLU A 76 13.53 6.95 -3.58
CA GLU A 76 13.46 5.82 -2.65
C GLU A 76 14.85 5.29 -2.22
N SER A 77 15.83 5.30 -3.14
CA SER A 77 17.22 4.90 -2.86
C SER A 77 17.94 5.84 -1.87
N GLY A 78 17.32 6.97 -1.54
CA GLY A 78 17.87 8.05 -0.74
C GLY A 78 18.68 9.06 -1.54
N ARG A 79 18.90 8.82 -2.83
CA ARG A 79 19.61 9.73 -3.75
C ARG A 79 18.87 11.08 -3.81
N PRO A 80 19.56 12.22 -3.61
CA PRO A 80 18.94 13.53 -3.70
C PRO A 80 18.61 13.86 -5.17
N LEU A 81 17.48 14.52 -5.37
CA LEU A 81 17.11 15.17 -6.62
C LEU A 81 17.43 16.66 -6.50
N ALA A 82 18.14 17.22 -7.48
CA ALA A 82 18.64 18.59 -7.41
C ALA A 82 17.54 19.65 -7.62
N MET A 83 16.49 19.30 -8.34
CA MET A 83 15.44 20.23 -8.77
C MET A 83 14.08 19.54 -8.79
N LEU A 84 13.03 20.34 -8.60
CA LEU A 84 11.65 19.93 -8.84
C LEU A 84 11.47 19.63 -10.34
N THR A 85 10.75 18.55 -10.66
CA THR A 85 10.37 18.22 -12.03
C THR A 85 8.90 17.83 -12.09
N ARG A 86 8.17 18.42 -13.05
CA ARG A 86 6.74 18.18 -13.24
C ARG A 86 6.35 18.25 -14.71
N PHE A 87 5.10 17.92 -15.01
CA PHE A 87 4.49 18.32 -16.27
C PHE A 87 4.10 19.81 -16.19
N GLU A 88 4.52 20.60 -17.18
CA GLU A 88 4.25 22.06 -17.22
C GLU A 88 2.92 22.42 -17.92
N GLY A 89 2.25 21.43 -18.53
CA GLY A 89 1.02 21.62 -19.30
C GLY A 89 -0.07 20.61 -18.92
N PRO A 90 -1.16 20.55 -19.70
CA PRO A 90 -2.20 19.54 -19.52
C PRO A 90 -1.61 18.12 -19.54
N ILE A 91 -1.99 17.33 -18.56
CA ILE A 91 -1.55 15.94 -18.43
C ILE A 91 -2.51 15.06 -19.23
N THR A 92 -1.97 14.29 -20.16
CA THR A 92 -2.75 13.32 -20.93
C THR A 92 -2.35 11.91 -20.55
N VAL A 93 -3.33 11.01 -20.45
CA VAL A 93 -3.12 9.61 -20.04
C VAL A 93 -3.65 8.66 -21.09
N ALA A 94 -2.87 7.65 -21.47
CA ALA A 94 -3.31 6.57 -22.36
C ALA A 94 -3.12 5.20 -21.71
N LEU A 95 -4.05 4.27 -22.00
CA LEU A 95 -3.91 2.85 -21.67
C LEU A 95 -3.44 2.09 -22.92
N ARG A 96 -2.43 1.23 -22.77
CA ARG A 96 -1.87 0.42 -23.87
C ARG A 96 -1.57 -1.01 -23.44
N GLY A 97 -1.26 -1.86 -24.41
CA GLY A 97 -0.90 -3.26 -24.19
C GLY A 97 -2.12 -4.14 -23.94
N GLN A 98 -1.98 -5.11 -23.03
CA GLN A 98 -3.03 -6.07 -22.67
C GLN A 98 -3.92 -5.49 -21.58
N VAL A 99 -4.70 -4.45 -21.91
CA VAL A 99 -5.50 -3.69 -20.95
C VAL A 99 -6.53 -4.57 -20.24
N PRO A 100 -6.46 -4.74 -18.91
CA PRO A 100 -7.45 -5.51 -18.14
C PRO A 100 -8.84 -4.87 -18.17
N ALA A 101 -9.88 -5.69 -18.05
CA ALA A 101 -11.27 -5.23 -18.13
C ALA A 101 -11.65 -4.18 -17.07
N SER A 102 -11.05 -4.23 -15.87
CA SER A 102 -11.31 -3.25 -14.80
C SER A 102 -10.61 -1.90 -15.01
N ALA A 103 -9.48 -1.90 -15.72
CA ALA A 103 -8.54 -0.78 -15.77
C ALA A 103 -9.17 0.52 -16.30
N GLN A 104 -10.05 0.42 -17.31
CA GLN A 104 -10.72 1.60 -17.88
C GLN A 104 -11.64 2.28 -16.85
N GLY A 105 -12.40 1.49 -16.09
CA GLY A 105 -13.29 2.01 -15.06
C GLY A 105 -12.54 2.60 -13.86
N ASP A 106 -11.47 1.92 -13.44
CA ASP A 106 -10.58 2.38 -12.36
C ASP A 106 -9.88 3.70 -12.74
N LEU A 107 -9.29 3.76 -13.95
CA LEU A 107 -8.66 4.99 -14.45
C LEU A 107 -9.67 6.14 -14.52
N THR A 108 -10.87 5.91 -15.07
CA THR A 108 -11.89 6.96 -15.20
C THR A 108 -12.25 7.57 -13.84
N ARG A 109 -12.42 6.74 -12.81
CA ARG A 109 -12.67 7.22 -11.43
C ARG A 109 -11.49 8.00 -10.89
N LEU A 110 -10.27 7.48 -11.05
CA LEU A 110 -9.05 8.11 -10.57
C LEU A 110 -8.81 9.49 -11.21
N LEU A 111 -8.98 9.61 -12.54
CA LEU A 111 -8.90 10.89 -13.24
C LEU A 111 -10.00 11.87 -12.79
N GLY A 112 -11.18 11.37 -12.44
CA GLY A 112 -12.23 12.16 -11.78
C GLY A 112 -11.76 12.76 -10.46
N ARG A 113 -11.14 11.93 -9.60
CA ARG A 113 -10.58 12.35 -8.31
C ARG A 113 -9.46 13.37 -8.46
N PHE A 114 -8.50 13.13 -9.36
CA PHE A 114 -7.41 14.09 -9.61
C PHE A 114 -7.92 15.49 -10.02
N ARG A 115 -8.98 15.55 -10.82
CA ARG A 115 -9.62 16.81 -11.20
C ARG A 115 -10.36 17.45 -10.03
N ALA A 116 -11.16 16.66 -9.30
CA ALA A 116 -12.05 17.18 -8.26
C ALA A 116 -11.33 17.53 -6.94
N GLU A 117 -10.36 16.71 -6.53
CA GLU A 117 -9.70 16.80 -5.22
C GLU A 117 -8.38 17.58 -5.30
N ALA A 118 -7.56 17.28 -6.32
CA ALA A 118 -6.25 17.91 -6.51
C ALA A 118 -6.25 19.09 -7.50
N GLY A 119 -7.35 19.31 -8.24
CA GLY A 119 -7.46 20.42 -9.20
C GLY A 119 -6.57 20.27 -10.43
N LEU A 120 -6.19 19.04 -10.79
CA LEU A 120 -5.24 18.78 -11.88
C LEU A 120 -5.91 18.91 -13.25
N ASN A 121 -5.22 19.54 -14.20
CA ASN A 121 -5.61 19.52 -15.61
C ASN A 121 -5.18 18.20 -16.25
N ILE A 122 -5.98 17.17 -16.04
CA ILE A 122 -5.69 15.80 -16.50
C ILE A 122 -6.84 15.19 -17.28
N SER A 123 -6.53 14.50 -18.37
CA SER A 123 -7.53 13.87 -19.24
C SER A 123 -7.02 12.58 -19.88
N GLN A 124 -7.93 11.68 -20.25
CA GLN A 124 -7.58 10.48 -21.01
C GLN A 124 -7.54 10.79 -22.51
N THR A 125 -6.62 10.18 -23.23
CA THR A 125 -6.51 10.24 -24.69
C THR A 125 -6.30 8.84 -25.27
N GLN A 126 -6.65 8.66 -26.55
CA GLN A 126 -6.34 7.46 -27.32
C GLN A 126 -5.03 7.58 -28.11
N GLY A 127 -4.46 8.80 -28.18
CA GLY A 127 -3.28 9.11 -28.98
C GLY A 127 -1.95 8.99 -28.22
N ALA A 128 -1.00 9.85 -28.58
CA ALA A 128 0.19 10.09 -27.78
C ALA A 128 -0.20 10.80 -26.47
N ALA A 129 0.42 10.39 -25.37
CA ALA A 129 0.09 10.85 -24.02
C ALA A 129 1.34 11.24 -23.24
N SER A 130 1.18 12.14 -22.26
CA SER A 130 2.21 12.50 -21.28
C SER A 130 2.52 11.33 -20.35
N ILE A 131 1.50 10.57 -19.96
CA ILE A 131 1.62 9.34 -19.18
C ILE A 131 1.00 8.19 -19.97
N THR A 132 1.75 7.12 -20.19
CA THR A 132 1.22 5.89 -20.78
C THR A 132 1.27 4.76 -19.77
N VAL A 133 0.11 4.22 -19.42
CA VAL A 133 0.01 2.98 -18.64
C VAL A 133 -0.01 1.82 -19.61
N GLU A 134 1.09 1.07 -19.68
CA GLU A 134 1.18 -0.12 -20.51
C GLU A 134 1.06 -1.40 -19.68
N PHE A 135 0.02 -2.17 -19.99
CA PHE A 135 -0.23 -3.45 -19.35
C PHE A 135 0.53 -4.57 -20.06
N ILE A 136 1.44 -5.20 -19.34
CA ILE A 136 2.29 -6.29 -19.82
C ILE A 136 2.19 -7.50 -18.87
N PRO A 137 2.47 -8.74 -19.33
CA PRO A 137 2.40 -9.90 -18.44
C PRO A 137 3.30 -9.76 -17.21
N ARG A 138 2.83 -10.12 -16.02
CA ARG A 138 3.61 -10.06 -14.76
C ARG A 138 4.97 -10.73 -14.86
N ARG A 139 5.07 -11.84 -15.60
CA ARG A 139 6.35 -12.52 -15.86
C ARG A 139 7.40 -11.61 -16.51
N THR A 140 6.97 -10.69 -17.37
CA THR A 140 7.85 -9.74 -18.06
C THR A 140 8.43 -8.73 -17.07
N ILE A 141 7.60 -8.22 -16.15
CA ILE A 141 8.03 -7.31 -15.07
C ILE A 141 9.01 -8.03 -14.15
N ARG A 142 8.67 -9.23 -13.66
CA ARG A 142 9.52 -10.00 -12.74
C ARG A 142 10.88 -10.40 -13.31
N ASN A 143 10.97 -10.61 -14.63
CA ASN A 143 12.23 -10.88 -15.30
C ASN A 143 13.14 -9.65 -15.37
N THR A 144 12.61 -8.46 -15.10
CA THR A 144 13.34 -7.19 -15.12
C THR A 144 13.66 -6.73 -13.70
N TYR A 145 12.67 -6.76 -12.83
CA TYR A 145 12.82 -6.41 -11.42
C TYR A 145 12.16 -7.50 -10.56
N ALA A 146 12.95 -8.13 -9.69
CA ALA A 146 12.41 -9.09 -8.75
C ALA A 146 11.49 -8.38 -7.75
N ASN A 147 10.36 -9.00 -7.41
CA ASN A 147 9.41 -8.54 -6.38
C ASN A 147 8.71 -7.19 -6.63
N VAL A 148 8.73 -6.69 -7.87
CA VAL A 148 8.01 -5.48 -8.29
C VAL A 148 6.66 -5.85 -8.90
N ALA A 149 5.60 -5.18 -8.46
CA ALA A 149 4.26 -5.29 -9.03
C ALA A 149 4.14 -4.41 -10.28
N CYS A 150 4.43 -3.12 -10.11
CA CYS A 150 4.41 -2.10 -11.15
C CYS A 150 5.53 -1.09 -10.91
N PHE A 151 5.87 -0.30 -11.93
CA PHE A 151 6.92 0.71 -11.81
C PHE A 151 6.77 1.85 -12.83
N VAL A 152 7.36 3.01 -12.50
CA VAL A 152 7.38 4.22 -13.33
C VAL A 152 8.76 4.46 -13.97
N ALA A 153 8.79 4.66 -15.28
CA ALA A 153 10.01 5.02 -16.03
C ALA A 153 9.86 6.37 -16.77
N PRO A 154 10.87 7.28 -16.69
CA PRO A 154 10.82 8.56 -17.37
C PRO A 154 11.26 8.44 -18.84
N ARG A 155 10.89 9.44 -19.65
CA ARG A 155 11.32 9.64 -21.05
C ARG A 155 10.97 8.51 -22.03
N VAL A 156 10.06 7.62 -21.64
CA VAL A 156 9.55 6.54 -22.49
C VAL A 156 8.03 6.48 -22.44
N SER A 157 7.40 5.80 -23.40
CA SER A 157 5.96 5.51 -23.39
C SER A 157 5.60 4.12 -23.91
N SER A 158 6.60 3.25 -24.08
CA SER A 158 6.32 1.84 -24.33
C SER A 158 7.40 0.90 -23.77
N TRP A 159 7.06 -0.38 -23.65
CA TRP A 159 7.97 -1.45 -23.23
C TRP A 159 9.13 -1.62 -24.23
N ALA A 160 8.85 -1.41 -25.52
CA ALA A 160 9.86 -1.44 -26.56
C ALA A 160 10.90 -0.31 -26.36
N GLU A 161 10.43 0.91 -26.14
CA GLU A 161 11.30 2.06 -25.84
C GLU A 161 12.07 1.86 -24.52
N TYR A 162 11.41 1.38 -23.47
CA TYR A 162 12.05 1.09 -22.18
C TYR A 162 13.23 0.12 -22.36
N LYS A 163 13.05 -0.98 -23.09
CA LYS A 163 14.12 -1.94 -23.37
C LYS A 163 15.29 -1.31 -24.13
N GLN A 164 15.02 -0.42 -25.08
CA GLN A 164 16.06 0.28 -25.84
C GLN A 164 16.81 1.32 -25.00
N ALA A 165 16.10 2.00 -24.09
CA ALA A 165 16.66 3.02 -23.22
C ALA A 165 17.47 2.44 -22.05
N ARG A 166 17.29 1.16 -21.71
CA ARG A 166 18.03 0.50 -20.64
C ARG A 166 19.55 0.55 -20.87
N GLY A 167 20.29 0.93 -19.82
CA GLY A 167 21.75 1.04 -19.86
C GLY A 167 22.29 2.30 -20.55
N THR A 168 21.42 3.17 -21.08
CA THR A 168 21.84 4.39 -21.80
C THR A 168 21.88 5.64 -20.92
N GLY A 169 21.41 5.56 -19.67
CA GLY A 169 21.19 6.71 -18.78
C GLY A 169 19.88 7.47 -19.02
N GLN A 170 19.16 7.19 -20.12
CA GLN A 170 17.89 7.86 -20.43
C GLN A 170 16.77 7.60 -19.40
N LEU A 171 16.89 6.56 -18.58
CA LEU A 171 15.88 6.23 -17.56
C LEU A 171 16.20 6.83 -16.19
N ASP A 172 17.28 7.60 -16.04
CA ASP A 172 17.67 8.19 -14.75
C ASP A 172 16.80 9.41 -14.40
N TRP A 173 15.92 9.26 -13.40
CA TRP A 173 15.08 10.33 -12.86
C TRP A 173 15.87 11.55 -12.38
N ALA A 174 17.08 11.37 -11.84
CA ALA A 174 17.89 12.49 -11.36
C ALA A 174 18.46 13.35 -12.50
N SER A 175 18.41 12.86 -13.75
CA SER A 175 18.79 13.61 -14.94
C SER A 175 17.61 14.29 -15.63
N VAL A 176 16.39 14.09 -15.14
CA VAL A 176 15.19 14.76 -15.66
C VAL A 176 15.19 16.21 -15.19
N THR A 177 14.96 17.14 -16.11
CA THR A 177 14.82 18.58 -15.82
C THR A 177 13.39 19.07 -16.01
N ARG A 178 12.57 18.33 -16.76
CA ARG A 178 11.14 18.52 -16.99
C ARG A 178 10.50 17.17 -17.33
N ARG A 179 9.27 16.91 -16.88
CA ARG A 179 8.54 15.70 -17.29
C ARG A 179 7.79 15.98 -18.58
N ASP A 180 8.09 15.20 -19.62
CA ASP A 180 7.42 15.28 -20.92
C ASP A 180 6.63 14.01 -21.23
N ARG A 181 7.28 12.86 -21.04
CA ARG A 181 6.71 11.52 -21.26
C ARG A 181 7.15 10.59 -20.14
N VAL A 182 6.21 9.82 -19.61
CA VAL A 182 6.42 8.83 -18.56
C VAL A 182 5.64 7.56 -18.91
N ALA A 183 6.23 6.41 -18.67
CA ALA A 183 5.55 5.12 -18.79
C ALA A 183 5.34 4.52 -17.41
N ILE A 184 4.15 3.95 -17.20
CA ILE A 184 3.82 3.08 -16.07
C ILE A 184 3.68 1.68 -16.63
N PHE A 185 4.39 0.72 -16.07
CA PHE A 185 4.28 -0.68 -16.45
C PHE A 185 3.53 -1.45 -15.37
N ALA A 186 2.36 -1.97 -15.72
CA ALA A 186 1.48 -2.68 -14.81
C ALA A 186 1.19 -4.11 -15.30
N PRO A 187 0.94 -5.07 -14.40
CA PRO A 187 0.67 -6.45 -14.77
C PRO A 187 -0.70 -6.60 -15.43
N SER A 188 -0.76 -7.21 -16.62
CA SER A 188 -2.00 -7.45 -17.35
C SER A 188 -2.84 -8.60 -16.77
N ASP A 189 -2.22 -9.45 -15.96
CA ASP A 189 -2.77 -10.70 -15.44
C ASP A 189 -3.00 -10.69 -13.92
N ALA A 190 -2.93 -9.51 -13.28
CA ALA A 190 -3.15 -9.32 -11.85
C ALA A 190 -4.64 -9.25 -11.44
N SER A 191 -4.91 -9.22 -10.13
CA SER A 191 -6.27 -9.03 -9.62
C SER A 191 -6.78 -7.61 -9.90
N PRO A 192 -8.11 -7.41 -9.99
CA PRO A 192 -8.69 -6.07 -10.16
C PRO A 192 -8.22 -5.06 -9.11
N GLN A 193 -8.11 -5.47 -7.84
CA GLN A 193 -7.55 -4.63 -6.79
C GLN A 193 -6.09 -4.27 -7.08
N GLU A 194 -5.21 -5.23 -7.38
CA GLU A 194 -3.79 -4.93 -7.62
C GLU A 194 -3.60 -4.00 -8.83
N ILE A 195 -4.39 -4.16 -9.89
CA ILE A 195 -4.41 -3.22 -11.03
C ILE A 195 -4.78 -1.81 -10.56
N ARG A 196 -5.84 -1.68 -9.75
CA ARG A 196 -6.28 -0.40 -9.21
C ARG A 196 -5.22 0.21 -8.30
N ASP A 197 -4.63 -0.58 -7.41
CA ASP A 197 -3.61 -0.12 -6.46
C ASP A 197 -2.38 0.41 -7.23
N CYS A 198 -1.92 -0.31 -8.26
CA CYS A 198 -0.92 0.18 -9.22
C CYS A 198 -1.33 1.49 -9.91
N LEU A 199 -2.59 1.61 -10.37
CA LEU A 199 -3.05 2.86 -10.98
C LEU A 199 -3.00 4.03 -10.00
N HIS A 200 -3.34 3.82 -8.73
CA HIS A 200 -3.33 4.90 -7.73
C HIS A 200 -1.90 5.41 -7.45
N GLU A 201 -0.99 4.51 -7.15
CA GLU A 201 0.38 4.84 -6.76
C GLU A 201 1.20 5.34 -7.94
N GLU A 202 1.26 4.56 -9.02
CA GLU A 202 2.16 4.83 -10.14
C GLU A 202 1.72 6.06 -10.93
N MET A 203 0.42 6.37 -11.00
CA MET A 203 -0.05 7.63 -11.60
C MET A 203 0.37 8.82 -10.76
N ALA A 204 0.28 8.73 -9.44
CA ALA A 204 0.73 9.79 -8.55
C ALA A 204 2.26 9.97 -8.67
N GLN A 205 3.03 8.87 -8.67
CA GLN A 205 4.47 8.92 -8.81
C GLN A 205 4.94 9.43 -10.19
N ALA A 206 4.23 9.04 -11.27
CA ALA A 206 4.48 9.54 -12.61
C ALA A 206 4.29 11.06 -12.72
N MET A 207 3.36 11.63 -11.97
CA MET A 207 3.17 13.08 -11.86
C MET A 207 4.17 13.75 -10.90
N GLY A 208 4.57 13.05 -9.84
CA GLY A 208 5.44 13.50 -8.75
C GLY A 208 4.67 13.55 -7.43
N PRO A 209 5.24 13.13 -6.28
CA PRO A 209 6.66 12.83 -5.99
C PRO A 209 7.16 11.43 -6.41
N LEU A 210 8.47 11.10 -6.22
CA LEU A 210 9.12 9.83 -6.62
C LEU A 210 9.73 9.05 -5.44
N ASN A 211 9.22 9.29 -4.24
CA ASN A 211 9.76 8.72 -3.01
C ASN A 211 8.62 8.33 -2.11
N ASP A 212 8.89 7.34 -1.25
CA ASP A 212 7.97 6.87 -0.23
C ASP A 212 8.60 7.02 1.17
N LEU A 213 7.77 7.30 2.16
CA LEU A 213 8.17 7.68 3.50
C LEU A 213 7.39 6.88 4.55
N TYR A 214 8.09 6.08 5.35
CA TYR A 214 7.48 5.28 6.43
C TYR A 214 6.76 6.07 7.53
N GLN A 215 6.97 7.39 7.60
CA GLN A 215 6.31 8.25 8.58
C GLN A 215 4.96 8.81 8.10
N LEU A 216 4.43 8.35 6.96
CA LEU A 216 3.17 8.82 6.37
C LEU A 216 2.03 7.81 6.57
N PRO A 217 1.45 7.67 7.78
CA PRO A 217 0.39 6.69 8.03
C PRO A 217 -0.89 6.95 7.24
N ASP A 218 -1.05 8.12 6.61
CA ASP A 218 -2.23 8.57 5.89
C ASP A 218 -1.99 8.73 4.38
N SER A 219 -1.04 8.01 3.81
CA SER A 219 -0.59 8.20 2.42
C SER A 219 -0.35 6.88 1.70
N VAL A 220 -0.60 6.87 0.39
CA VAL A 220 -0.09 5.83 -0.51
C VAL A 220 1.43 5.92 -0.68
N PHE A 221 2.04 7.09 -0.49
CA PHE A 221 3.50 7.28 -0.49
C PHE A 221 4.17 6.75 0.79
N ASN A 222 3.60 5.71 1.41
CA ASN A 222 4.18 5.05 2.55
C ASN A 222 4.60 3.64 2.15
N ASP A 223 5.88 3.35 2.35
CA ASP A 223 6.56 2.10 2.00
C ASP A 223 6.13 0.90 2.90
N ASP A 224 5.04 1.04 3.66
CA ASP A 224 4.38 -0.05 4.39
C ASP A 224 3.26 -0.74 3.58
N ASN A 225 2.78 -0.11 2.49
CA ASN A 225 1.74 -0.60 1.57
C ASN A 225 0.36 -0.88 2.21
N PHE A 226 0.00 -0.20 3.32
CA PHE A 226 -1.31 -0.39 3.94
C PHE A 226 -2.43 0.38 3.25
N HIS A 227 -2.13 1.58 2.72
CA HIS A 227 -3.06 2.38 1.92
C HIS A 227 -3.00 1.96 0.46
N THR A 228 -4.13 1.49 -0.06
CA THR A 228 -4.22 0.99 -1.45
C THR A 228 -4.85 2.00 -2.41
N VAL A 229 -5.34 3.12 -1.89
CA VAL A 229 -5.98 4.19 -2.68
C VAL A 229 -5.54 5.54 -2.14
N LEU A 230 -5.31 6.49 -3.05
CA LEU A 230 -4.88 7.85 -2.72
C LEU A 230 -5.83 8.49 -1.70
N THR A 231 -5.26 9.09 -0.67
CA THR A 231 -5.96 9.74 0.43
C THR A 231 -6.13 11.25 0.20
N GLY A 232 -6.76 11.95 1.14
CA GLY A 232 -6.80 13.40 1.13
C GLY A 232 -5.43 14.06 1.27
N PHE A 233 -4.48 13.42 1.96
CA PHE A 233 -3.09 13.89 2.06
C PHE A 233 -2.40 13.82 0.69
N ASP A 234 -2.53 12.69 -0.01
CA ASP A 234 -1.91 12.51 -1.33
C ASP A 234 -2.44 13.53 -2.35
N MET A 235 -3.75 13.80 -2.31
CA MET A 235 -4.38 14.81 -3.17
C MET A 235 -3.90 16.24 -2.83
N LEU A 236 -3.66 16.54 -1.56
CA LEU A 236 -3.07 17.82 -1.15
C LEU A 236 -1.61 17.95 -1.62
N VAL A 237 -0.81 16.88 -1.51
CA VAL A 237 0.58 16.84 -2.01
C VAL A 237 0.61 17.09 -3.51
N LEU A 238 -0.24 16.40 -4.28
CA LEU A 238 -0.35 16.61 -5.73
C LEU A 238 -0.82 18.04 -6.07
N ARG A 239 -1.81 18.57 -5.34
CA ARG A 239 -2.27 19.95 -5.52
C ARG A 239 -1.16 20.97 -5.24
N LEU A 240 -0.36 20.73 -4.20
CA LEU A 240 0.78 21.57 -3.86
C LEU A 240 1.87 21.49 -4.93
N HIS A 241 2.22 20.27 -5.37
CA HIS A 241 3.18 20.02 -6.45
C HIS A 241 2.80 20.76 -7.74
N TYR A 242 1.50 20.78 -8.06
CA TYR A 242 0.98 21.42 -9.27
C TYR A 242 0.59 22.90 -9.08
N ALA A 243 0.88 23.52 -7.92
CA ALA A 243 0.63 24.93 -7.69
C ALA A 243 1.32 25.80 -8.76
N PRO A 244 0.69 26.88 -9.25
CA PRO A 244 1.26 27.76 -10.29
C PRO A 244 2.60 28.40 -9.90
N GLU A 245 2.85 28.57 -8.60
CA GLU A 245 4.09 29.14 -8.07
C GLU A 245 5.28 28.17 -8.12
N LEU A 246 5.02 26.87 -8.26
CA LEU A 246 6.07 25.85 -8.38
C LEU A 246 6.25 25.46 -9.86
N ARG A 247 7.50 25.39 -10.33
CA ARG A 247 7.83 25.02 -11.72
C ARG A 247 9.07 24.15 -11.77
N SER A 248 9.19 23.37 -12.84
CA SER A 248 10.37 22.55 -13.10
C SER A 248 11.65 23.39 -13.12
N GLY A 249 12.73 22.84 -12.58
CA GLY A 249 14.02 23.51 -12.46
C GLY A 249 14.18 24.34 -11.18
N MET A 250 13.15 24.47 -10.33
CA MET A 250 13.31 25.09 -9.01
C MET A 250 14.15 24.21 -8.07
N THR A 251 15.08 24.82 -7.34
CA THR A 251 15.89 24.13 -6.33
C THR A 251 15.07 23.83 -5.07
N ARG A 252 15.61 22.95 -4.22
CA ARG A 252 15.02 22.61 -2.93
C ARG A 252 14.75 23.85 -2.07
N GLU A 253 15.69 24.79 -2.04
CA GLU A 253 15.61 26.02 -1.25
C GLU A 253 14.52 26.96 -1.79
N GLN A 254 14.41 27.07 -3.11
CA GLN A 254 13.38 27.89 -3.76
C GLN A 254 11.98 27.35 -3.45
N VAL A 255 11.78 26.04 -3.55
CA VAL A 255 10.50 25.40 -3.22
C VAL A 255 10.19 25.53 -1.73
N ALA A 256 11.17 25.27 -0.85
CA ALA A 256 10.99 25.39 0.60
C ALA A 256 10.58 26.81 1.04
N ALA A 257 11.00 27.85 0.33
CA ALA A 257 10.59 29.23 0.61
C ALA A 257 9.12 29.52 0.23
N ILE A 258 8.55 28.80 -0.74
CA ILE A 258 7.20 29.03 -1.28
C ILE A 258 6.15 28.18 -0.56
N VAL A 259 6.48 26.91 -0.26
CA VAL A 259 5.55 25.89 0.27
C VAL A 259 4.76 26.36 1.51
N PRO A 260 5.35 27.02 2.54
CA PRO A 260 4.59 27.43 3.71
C PRO A 260 3.41 28.36 3.38
N GLY A 261 3.62 29.32 2.47
CA GLY A 261 2.58 30.25 2.03
C GLY A 261 1.47 29.58 1.21
N LEU A 262 1.80 28.53 0.46
CA LEU A 262 0.82 27.71 -0.26
C LEU A 262 -0.03 26.88 0.70
N LEU A 263 0.62 26.19 1.66
CA LEU A 263 -0.07 25.37 2.64
C LEU A 263 -0.99 26.18 3.55
N ALA A 264 -0.62 27.41 3.93
CA ALA A 264 -1.51 28.30 4.68
C ALA A 264 -2.83 28.59 3.94
N ARG A 265 -2.81 28.62 2.60
CA ARG A 265 -4.02 28.80 1.77
C ARG A 265 -4.77 27.50 1.52
N MET A 266 -4.06 26.41 1.25
CA MET A 266 -4.66 25.12 0.87
C MET A 266 -5.14 24.30 2.08
N ASN A 267 -4.49 24.44 3.23
CA ASN A 267 -4.82 23.77 4.48
C ASN A 267 -4.82 24.78 5.65
N PRO A 268 -5.84 25.67 5.73
CA PRO A 268 -5.91 26.70 6.76
C PRO A 268 -6.04 26.11 8.18
N SER A 269 -6.60 24.90 8.32
CA SER A 269 -6.67 24.19 9.61
C SER A 269 -5.31 23.72 10.13
N GLY A 270 -4.30 23.57 9.26
CA GLY A 270 -2.97 23.08 9.63
C GLY A 270 -2.02 24.15 10.19
N VAL A 271 -2.44 25.41 10.31
CA VAL A 271 -1.57 26.51 10.79
C VAL A 271 -1.15 26.31 12.24
N ALA A 272 -2.04 25.78 13.09
CA ALA A 272 -1.75 25.46 14.48
C ALA A 272 -1.62 23.94 14.64
N GLY A 273 -0.38 23.44 14.65
CA GLY A 273 -0.12 22.02 14.88
C GLY A 273 1.35 21.78 15.21
N ARG A 274 1.63 20.73 15.98
CA ARG A 274 3.00 20.32 16.30
C ARG A 274 3.54 19.44 15.17
N SER A 275 4.78 19.68 14.76
CA SER A 275 5.52 18.75 13.91
C SER A 275 5.84 17.48 14.70
N HIS A 276 5.82 16.31 14.05
CA HIS A 276 6.28 15.07 14.66
C HIS A 276 7.78 15.12 14.92
N ASN A 277 8.17 14.82 16.15
CA ASN A 277 9.56 14.57 16.51
C ASN A 277 9.95 13.18 16.02
N GLY A 278 10.98 13.09 15.18
CA GLY A 278 11.51 11.79 14.78
C GLY A 278 12.49 11.82 13.62
N GLY A 279 12.58 12.94 12.90
CA GLY A 279 13.53 13.12 11.81
C GLY A 279 13.37 12.06 10.70
N ARG A 280 14.39 11.98 9.85
CA ARG A 280 14.42 11.01 8.74
C ARG A 280 14.56 9.59 9.25
N THR A 281 13.86 8.67 8.60
CA THR A 281 13.98 7.23 8.85
C THR A 281 15.41 6.75 8.54
N PRO A 282 16.17 6.22 9.53
CA PRO A 282 17.53 5.76 9.30
C PRO A 282 17.57 4.52 8.39
N GLN A 283 18.53 4.51 7.47
CA GLN A 283 18.76 3.37 6.57
C GLN A 283 18.96 2.02 7.30
N PRO A 284 19.62 1.95 8.47
CA PRO A 284 19.68 0.71 9.24
C PRO A 284 18.31 0.15 9.65
N TRP A 285 17.35 1.02 9.98
CA TRP A 285 15.98 0.60 10.31
C TRP A 285 15.26 0.07 9.06
N VAL A 286 15.37 0.80 7.93
CA VAL A 286 14.76 0.38 6.64
C VAL A 286 15.26 -1.02 6.25
N LYS A 287 16.58 -1.23 6.22
CA LYS A 287 17.16 -2.55 5.91
C LYS A 287 16.73 -3.65 6.87
N ALA A 288 16.53 -3.33 8.15
CA ALA A 288 16.05 -4.29 9.14
C ALA A 288 14.57 -4.67 8.89
N MET A 289 13.72 -3.71 8.56
CA MET A 289 12.33 -3.96 8.16
C MET A 289 12.24 -4.76 6.86
N GLU A 290 13.08 -4.42 5.88
CA GLU A 290 13.17 -5.13 4.61
C GLU A 290 13.57 -6.60 4.81
N ALA A 291 14.60 -6.84 5.61
CA ALA A 291 15.05 -8.19 5.93
C ALA A 291 14.03 -8.96 6.78
N ALA A 292 13.27 -8.28 7.65
CA ALA A 292 12.27 -8.90 8.52
C ALA A 292 11.06 -9.41 7.75
N LEU A 293 10.51 -8.56 6.89
CA LEU A 293 9.25 -8.85 6.21
C LEU A 293 9.51 -9.51 4.84
N GLY A 294 10.69 -9.31 4.25
CA GLY A 294 11.02 -9.66 2.87
C GLY A 294 10.84 -11.12 2.47
N ALA A 295 10.84 -11.42 1.17
CA ALA A 295 10.67 -12.78 0.66
C ALA A 295 11.82 -13.74 1.05
N GLY A 296 13.05 -13.24 1.15
CA GLY A 296 14.25 -14.03 1.45
C GLY A 296 14.52 -14.23 2.94
N GLY A 297 15.44 -15.13 3.28
CA GLY A 297 15.90 -15.39 4.66
C GLY A 297 15.13 -16.49 5.38
N THR A 298 15.74 -17.00 6.46
CA THR A 298 15.12 -18.01 7.35
C THR A 298 14.20 -17.35 8.38
N ALA A 299 13.30 -18.12 8.99
CA ALA A 299 12.43 -17.62 10.05
C ALA A 299 13.22 -16.93 11.18
N ARG A 300 14.34 -17.54 11.60
CA ARG A 300 15.23 -16.97 12.62
C ARG A 300 15.84 -15.64 12.17
N THR A 301 16.39 -15.56 10.97
CA THR A 301 17.02 -14.31 10.49
C THR A 301 16.02 -13.18 10.33
N LYS A 302 14.78 -13.51 9.94
CA LYS A 302 13.67 -12.54 9.87
C LYS A 302 13.29 -12.04 11.27
N GLN A 303 13.15 -12.93 12.25
CA GLN A 303 12.85 -12.57 13.64
C GLN A 303 13.94 -11.67 14.24
N GLU A 304 15.21 -12.02 14.04
CA GLU A 304 16.33 -11.18 14.48
C GLU A 304 16.31 -9.80 13.79
N ALA A 305 15.91 -9.72 12.52
CA ALA A 305 15.76 -8.46 11.80
C ALA A 305 14.62 -7.60 12.35
N ALA A 306 13.46 -8.17 12.66
CA ALA A 306 12.36 -7.44 13.29
C ALA A 306 12.72 -6.94 14.69
N ALA A 307 13.41 -7.75 15.49
CA ALA A 307 13.91 -7.34 16.79
C ALA A 307 14.91 -6.16 16.68
N ARG A 308 15.81 -6.20 15.68
CA ARG A 308 16.71 -5.07 15.39
C ARG A 308 15.95 -3.81 14.98
N ALA A 309 14.96 -3.92 14.11
CA ALA A 309 14.15 -2.78 13.69
C ALA A 309 13.43 -2.14 14.88
N LEU A 310 12.82 -2.95 15.74
CA LEU A 310 12.16 -2.47 16.96
C LEU A 310 13.15 -1.77 17.91
N HIS A 311 14.33 -2.36 18.12
CA HIS A 311 15.36 -1.75 18.96
C HIS A 311 15.80 -0.39 18.42
N ILE A 312 16.01 -0.27 17.10
CA ILE A 312 16.36 1.01 16.47
C ILE A 312 15.22 2.02 16.66
N ALA A 313 13.97 1.63 16.43
CA ALA A 313 12.81 2.52 16.59
C ALA A 313 12.69 3.04 18.03
N GLN A 314 12.91 2.17 19.03
CA GLN A 314 12.92 2.56 20.44
C GLN A 314 14.10 3.50 20.78
N ALA A 315 15.30 3.22 20.25
CA ALA A 315 16.48 4.05 20.46
C ALA A 315 16.35 5.45 19.83
N GLN A 316 15.59 5.58 18.74
CA GLN A 316 15.22 6.87 18.14
C GLN A 316 14.18 7.64 18.98
N GLY A 317 13.54 7.00 19.96
CA GLY A 317 12.48 7.60 20.77
C GLY A 317 11.20 7.88 19.97
N TRP A 318 10.97 7.14 18.88
CA TRP A 318 9.77 7.33 18.05
C TRP A 318 8.49 6.95 18.79
N GLY A 319 7.43 7.74 18.56
CA GLY A 319 6.07 7.45 19.01
C GLY A 319 5.08 7.36 17.85
N ASP A 320 5.57 7.20 16.63
CA ASP A 320 4.81 7.28 15.38
C ASP A 320 4.62 5.92 14.69
N ALA A 321 4.15 5.95 13.45
CA ALA A 321 3.85 4.79 12.63
C ALA A 321 5.04 3.82 12.47
N ARG A 322 6.28 4.31 12.52
CA ARG A 322 7.49 3.49 12.36
C ARG A 322 7.72 2.57 13.56
N LEU A 323 7.46 3.07 14.77
CA LEU A 323 7.49 2.22 15.96
C LEU A 323 6.37 1.17 15.91
N ALA A 324 5.16 1.59 15.53
CA ALA A 324 4.02 0.68 15.39
C ALA A 324 4.28 -0.42 14.34
N PHE A 325 4.90 -0.07 13.21
CA PHE A 325 5.23 -1.01 12.15
C PHE A 325 6.33 -2.00 12.58
N SER A 326 7.29 -1.55 13.41
CA SER A 326 8.29 -2.43 14.02
C SER A 326 7.63 -3.46 14.94
N TRP A 327 6.69 -3.04 15.79
CA TRP A 327 5.91 -3.95 16.62
C TRP A 327 5.05 -4.92 15.80
N PHE A 328 4.42 -4.43 14.73
CA PHE A 328 3.65 -5.26 13.81
C PHE A 328 4.51 -6.35 13.17
N ALA A 329 5.73 -6.02 12.73
CA ALA A 329 6.66 -7.00 12.16
C ALA A 329 7.07 -8.08 13.18
N VAL A 330 7.34 -7.69 14.44
CA VAL A 330 7.60 -8.64 15.53
C VAL A 330 6.38 -9.56 15.73
N GLY A 331 5.18 -8.99 15.80
CA GLY A 331 3.94 -9.75 15.95
C GLY A 331 3.78 -10.82 14.87
N ARG A 332 3.91 -10.42 13.59
CA ARG A 332 3.79 -11.32 12.44
C ARG A 332 4.78 -12.47 12.46
N LEU A 333 6.02 -12.22 12.85
CA LEU A 333 7.07 -13.24 12.84
C LEU A 333 7.04 -14.15 14.08
N GLN A 334 6.27 -13.80 15.11
CA GLN A 334 6.10 -14.61 16.31
C GLN A 334 4.85 -15.51 16.28
N VAL A 335 3.88 -15.26 15.40
CA VAL A 335 2.58 -15.99 15.41
C VAL A 335 2.75 -17.52 15.39
N GLY A 336 3.74 -18.03 14.63
CA GLY A 336 4.01 -19.47 14.54
C GLY A 336 4.88 -20.06 15.66
N HIS A 337 5.50 -19.23 16.51
CA HIS A 337 6.49 -19.64 17.51
C HIS A 337 6.02 -19.34 18.94
N ASP A 338 5.63 -18.09 19.20
CA ASP A 338 5.12 -17.61 20.47
C ASP A 338 3.85 -16.76 20.24
N PRO A 339 2.67 -17.40 20.25
CA PRO A 339 1.37 -16.74 20.12
C PRO A 339 1.11 -15.63 21.14
N VAL A 340 1.69 -15.73 22.35
CA VAL A 340 1.50 -14.74 23.42
C VAL A 340 2.36 -13.51 23.14
N ALA A 341 3.64 -13.70 22.80
CA ALA A 341 4.50 -12.61 22.37
C ALA A 341 3.95 -11.91 21.11
N ALA A 342 3.39 -12.69 20.17
CA ALA A 342 2.74 -12.14 18.99
C ALA A 342 1.54 -11.24 19.36
N ALA A 343 0.65 -11.72 20.23
CA ALA A 343 -0.49 -10.94 20.70
C ALA A 343 -0.07 -9.64 21.40
N ASN A 344 0.95 -9.70 22.25
CA ASN A 344 1.48 -8.53 22.95
C ASN A 344 2.08 -7.50 21.97
N ALA A 345 2.86 -7.96 20.99
CA ALA A 345 3.42 -7.08 19.97
C ALA A 345 2.33 -6.42 19.11
N PHE A 346 1.30 -7.17 18.71
CA PHE A 346 0.15 -6.60 18.02
C PHE A 346 -0.64 -5.61 18.89
N ALA A 347 -0.79 -5.87 20.19
CA ALA A 347 -1.44 -4.95 21.11
C ALA A 347 -0.70 -3.60 21.19
N GLU A 348 0.64 -3.61 21.24
CA GLU A 348 1.45 -2.38 21.20
C GLU A 348 1.33 -1.65 19.85
N ALA A 349 1.41 -2.38 18.73
CA ALA A 349 1.19 -1.79 17.41
C ALA A 349 -0.19 -1.13 17.30
N ALA A 350 -1.25 -1.82 17.73
CA ALA A 350 -2.61 -1.30 17.69
C ALA A 350 -2.81 -0.09 18.61
N ARG A 351 -2.18 -0.07 19.79
CA ARG A 351 -2.23 1.06 20.73
C ARG A 351 -1.66 2.32 20.07
N ILE A 352 -0.52 2.20 19.39
CA ILE A 352 0.12 3.33 18.71
C ILE A 352 -0.71 3.75 17.48
N TYR A 353 -1.05 2.83 16.58
CA TYR A 353 -1.82 3.18 15.37
C TYR A 353 -3.17 3.83 15.69
N ARG A 354 -3.90 3.37 16.71
CA ARG A 354 -5.19 3.99 17.11
C ARG A 354 -5.05 5.41 17.65
N ALA A 355 -3.87 5.78 18.14
CA ALA A 355 -3.59 7.13 18.61
C ALA A 355 -3.14 8.06 17.47
N LEU A 356 -2.80 7.52 16.30
CA LEU A 356 -2.31 8.29 15.15
C LEU A 356 -3.46 8.61 14.18
N PRO A 357 -3.67 9.90 13.85
CA PRO A 357 -4.58 10.28 12.78
C PRO A 357 -4.20 9.62 11.46
N GLY A 358 -5.17 9.04 10.76
CA GLY A 358 -4.98 8.45 9.43
C GLY A 358 -4.45 7.01 9.40
N ALA A 359 -4.04 6.47 10.55
CA ALA A 359 -3.56 5.09 10.67
C ALA A 359 -4.67 4.06 10.94
N GLN A 360 -5.93 4.37 10.64
CA GLN A 360 -7.06 3.48 10.95
C GLN A 360 -6.95 2.15 10.18
N ILE A 361 -6.50 2.19 8.92
CA ILE A 361 -6.29 0.99 8.12
C ILE A 361 -5.17 0.11 8.70
N HIS A 362 -4.12 0.69 9.26
CA HIS A 362 -3.07 -0.04 9.98
C HIS A 362 -3.63 -0.77 11.20
N ALA A 363 -4.42 -0.07 12.02
CA ALA A 363 -5.10 -0.70 13.16
C ALA A 363 -6.04 -1.84 12.72
N ALA A 364 -6.73 -1.69 11.58
CA ALA A 364 -7.60 -2.73 11.03
C ALA A 364 -6.83 -3.97 10.55
N HIS A 365 -5.64 -3.81 9.98
CA HIS A 365 -4.74 -4.92 9.65
C HIS A 365 -4.25 -5.64 10.90
N VAL A 366 -3.93 -4.91 11.97
CA VAL A 366 -3.59 -5.52 13.27
C VAL A 366 -4.79 -6.30 13.83
N ASP A 367 -5.99 -5.73 13.74
CA ASP A 367 -7.22 -6.40 14.18
C ASP A 367 -7.49 -7.68 13.37
N MET A 368 -7.17 -7.72 12.08
CA MET A 368 -7.24 -8.95 11.29
C MET A 368 -6.29 -10.03 11.82
N GLN A 369 -5.04 -9.67 12.17
CA GLN A 369 -4.08 -10.61 12.75
C GLN A 369 -4.55 -11.15 14.11
N LEU A 370 -5.09 -10.26 14.96
CA LEU A 370 -5.66 -10.64 16.26
C LEU A 370 -6.93 -11.51 16.11
N ALA A 371 -7.76 -11.24 15.10
CA ALA A 371 -8.93 -12.06 14.77
C ALA A 371 -8.52 -13.49 14.37
N ALA A 372 -7.50 -13.63 13.52
CA ALA A 372 -6.96 -14.94 13.12
C ALA A 372 -6.36 -15.69 14.32
N LEU A 373 -5.63 -15.00 15.20
CA LEU A 373 -5.08 -15.59 16.40
C LEU A 373 -6.18 -16.07 17.37
N ALA A 374 -7.19 -15.24 17.64
CA ALA A 374 -8.34 -15.60 18.46
C ALA A 374 -9.11 -16.79 17.87
N LEU A 375 -9.26 -16.84 16.54
CA LEU A 375 -9.95 -17.93 15.85
C LEU A 375 -9.19 -19.25 16.06
N SER A 376 -7.87 -19.21 15.92
CA SER A 376 -7.01 -20.38 16.13
C SER A 376 -7.06 -20.94 17.56
N GLN A 377 -7.42 -20.09 18.53
CA GLN A 377 -7.57 -20.44 19.94
C GLN A 377 -9.00 -20.89 20.29
N GLY A 378 -9.93 -20.90 19.33
CA GLY A 378 -11.33 -21.25 19.56
C GLY A 378 -12.09 -20.18 20.34
N ARG A 379 -11.76 -18.90 20.14
CA ARG A 379 -12.39 -17.76 20.82
C ARG A 379 -13.25 -16.95 19.85
N PRO A 380 -14.43 -17.44 19.46
CA PRO A 380 -15.21 -16.82 18.40
C PRO A 380 -15.69 -15.41 18.75
N ASP A 381 -16.09 -15.13 19.99
CA ASP A 381 -16.52 -13.79 20.42
C ASP A 381 -15.40 -12.73 20.22
N GLN A 382 -14.16 -13.11 20.53
CA GLN A 382 -13.00 -12.24 20.32
C GLN A 382 -12.73 -12.05 18.82
N THR A 383 -12.78 -13.13 18.02
CA THR A 383 -12.64 -13.04 16.56
C THR A 383 -13.69 -12.11 15.95
N LEU A 384 -14.95 -12.23 16.37
CA LEU A 384 -16.04 -11.36 15.90
C LEU A 384 -15.78 -9.90 16.30
N ALA A 385 -15.42 -9.63 17.56
CA ALA A 385 -15.13 -8.27 18.02
C ALA A 385 -13.99 -7.60 17.24
N PHE A 386 -12.91 -8.33 16.94
CA PHE A 386 -11.83 -7.84 16.10
C PHE A 386 -12.27 -7.60 14.65
N ALA A 387 -12.97 -8.56 14.05
CA ALA A 387 -13.41 -8.47 12.68
C ALA A 387 -14.42 -7.32 12.46
N GLU A 388 -15.42 -7.21 13.33
CA GLU A 388 -16.48 -6.20 13.20
C GLU A 388 -15.98 -4.77 13.40
N ARG A 389 -14.96 -4.58 14.25
CA ARG A 389 -14.29 -3.28 14.38
C ARG A 389 -13.53 -2.89 13.11
N ALA A 390 -12.90 -3.85 12.44
CA ALA A 390 -12.08 -3.60 11.24
C ALA A 390 -12.90 -3.44 9.95
N LEU A 391 -14.00 -4.20 9.78
CA LEU A 391 -14.82 -4.22 8.57
C LEU A 391 -15.22 -2.84 8.01
N PRO A 392 -15.76 -1.89 8.79
CA PRO A 392 -16.13 -0.57 8.27
C PRO A 392 -14.91 0.23 7.79
N VAL A 393 -13.81 0.20 8.53
CA VAL A 393 -12.56 0.90 8.18
C VAL A 393 -11.99 0.37 6.87
N VAL A 394 -11.95 -0.95 6.71
CA VAL A 394 -11.40 -1.59 5.51
C VAL A 394 -12.26 -1.33 4.28
N ARG A 395 -13.59 -1.24 4.46
CA ARG A 395 -14.51 -0.86 3.39
C ARG A 395 -14.29 0.59 2.94
N GLU A 396 -14.07 1.50 3.89
CA GLU A 396 -13.75 2.91 3.61
C GLU A 396 -12.39 3.06 2.91
N ALA A 397 -11.37 2.31 3.36
CA ALA A 397 -10.06 2.23 2.71
C ALA A 397 -10.07 1.49 1.35
N GLN A 398 -11.23 0.96 0.95
CA GLN A 398 -11.44 0.24 -0.31
C GLN A 398 -10.51 -0.96 -0.51
N ASN A 399 -10.07 -1.63 0.56
CA ASN A 399 -9.16 -2.77 0.48
C ASN A 399 -9.96 -4.09 0.46
N ALA A 400 -10.26 -4.61 -0.73
CA ALA A 400 -11.14 -5.75 -0.91
C ALA A 400 -10.53 -7.08 -0.45
N SER A 401 -9.22 -7.26 -0.61
CA SER A 401 -8.50 -8.46 -0.16
C SER A 401 -8.54 -8.59 1.36
N LEU A 402 -8.30 -7.50 2.08
CA LEU A 402 -8.46 -7.46 3.53
C LEU A 402 -9.94 -7.60 3.94
N LEU A 403 -10.87 -6.95 3.23
CA LEU A 403 -12.31 -7.04 3.50
C LEU A 403 -12.79 -8.48 3.41
N ALA A 404 -12.45 -9.17 2.31
CA ALA A 404 -12.78 -10.57 2.10
C ALA A 404 -12.18 -11.45 3.20
N THR A 405 -10.92 -11.22 3.58
CA THR A 405 -10.23 -11.97 4.65
C THR A 405 -10.96 -11.84 5.99
N LEU A 406 -11.34 -10.62 6.38
CA LEU A 406 -12.10 -10.35 7.60
C LEU A 406 -13.49 -10.99 7.58
N MET A 407 -14.17 -10.98 6.43
CA MET A 407 -15.47 -11.65 6.26
C MET A 407 -15.32 -13.17 6.39
N MET A 408 -14.26 -13.76 5.82
CA MET A 408 -13.98 -15.19 5.97
C MET A 408 -13.71 -15.56 7.44
N LEU A 409 -12.91 -14.76 8.17
CA LEU A 409 -12.68 -14.94 9.61
C LEU A 409 -13.99 -14.83 10.42
N LYS A 410 -14.82 -13.83 10.12
CA LYS A 410 -16.15 -13.65 10.73
C LYS A 410 -17.04 -14.87 10.49
N ALA A 411 -17.07 -15.40 9.27
CA ALA A 411 -17.88 -16.58 8.96
C ALA A 411 -17.45 -17.82 9.77
N GLU A 412 -16.15 -18.06 9.92
CA GLU A 412 -15.65 -19.18 10.73
C GLU A 412 -15.98 -18.99 12.22
N ALA A 413 -15.91 -17.76 12.74
CA ALA A 413 -16.28 -17.48 14.13
C ALA A 413 -17.79 -17.67 14.39
N LEU A 414 -18.66 -17.28 13.45
CA LEU A 414 -20.11 -17.55 13.53
C LEU A 414 -20.39 -19.06 13.56
N ASP A 415 -19.73 -19.84 12.71
CA ASP A 415 -19.88 -21.30 12.69
C ASP A 415 -19.38 -21.98 13.97
N LEU A 416 -18.30 -21.45 14.57
CA LEU A 416 -17.83 -21.91 15.88
C LEU A 416 -18.81 -21.58 17.01
N SER A 417 -19.55 -20.48 16.89
CA SER A 417 -20.59 -20.07 17.86
C SER A 417 -21.93 -20.77 17.67
N GLY A 418 -22.06 -21.63 16.64
CA GLY A 418 -23.30 -22.32 16.30
C GLY A 418 -24.23 -21.57 15.35
N ASP A 419 -23.89 -20.35 14.94
CA ASP A 419 -24.65 -19.58 13.94
C ASP A 419 -24.25 -19.95 12.51
N SER A 420 -24.63 -21.16 12.10
CA SER A 420 -24.35 -21.64 10.75
C SER A 420 -25.16 -20.93 9.66
N ALA A 421 -26.27 -20.28 10.00
CA ALA A 421 -27.04 -19.50 9.04
C ALA A 421 -26.31 -18.19 8.70
N GLY A 422 -25.87 -17.44 9.71
CA GLY A 422 -25.05 -16.24 9.54
C GLY A 422 -23.71 -16.54 8.88
N ALA A 423 -23.05 -17.63 9.26
CA ALA A 423 -21.80 -18.05 8.61
C ALA A 423 -21.96 -18.27 7.10
N ARG A 424 -23.02 -18.96 6.66
CA ARG A 424 -23.30 -19.17 5.23
C ARG A 424 -23.58 -17.85 4.51
N ALA A 425 -24.33 -16.94 5.12
CA ALA A 425 -24.62 -15.63 4.53
C ALA A 425 -23.33 -14.83 4.31
N VAL A 426 -22.48 -14.72 5.33
CA VAL A 426 -21.20 -13.98 5.23
C VAL A 426 -20.25 -14.60 4.19
N ARG A 427 -20.22 -15.93 4.06
CA ARG A 427 -19.43 -16.60 3.01
C ARG A 427 -19.93 -16.30 1.60
N LEU A 428 -21.23 -16.11 1.40
CA LEU A 428 -21.77 -15.72 0.10
C LEU A 428 -21.40 -14.27 -0.21
N ASP A 429 -21.56 -13.39 0.77
CA ASP A 429 -21.26 -11.96 0.63
C ASP A 429 -19.76 -11.68 0.40
N SER A 430 -18.87 -12.54 0.89
CA SER A 430 -17.42 -12.35 0.74
C SER A 430 -16.91 -12.69 -0.67
N GLN A 431 -17.61 -13.53 -1.43
CA GLN A 431 -17.12 -14.04 -2.72
C GLN A 431 -16.84 -12.95 -3.76
N PRO A 432 -17.72 -11.95 -3.99
CA PRO A 432 -17.45 -10.88 -4.94
C PRO A 432 -16.20 -10.08 -4.56
N TRP A 433 -16.04 -9.76 -3.27
CA TRP A 433 -14.87 -9.05 -2.76
C TRP A 433 -13.59 -9.88 -2.86
N ALA A 434 -13.68 -11.20 -2.60
CA ALA A 434 -12.56 -12.11 -2.74
C ALA A 434 -12.08 -12.22 -4.19
N ARG A 435 -12.99 -12.27 -5.17
CA ARG A 435 -12.64 -12.24 -6.60
C ARG A 435 -11.99 -10.92 -7.01
N TYR A 436 -12.51 -9.80 -6.49
CA TYR A 436 -11.93 -8.48 -6.76
C TYR A 436 -10.52 -8.33 -6.14
N GLY A 437 -10.35 -8.75 -4.88
CA GLY A 437 -9.10 -8.63 -4.14
C GLY A 437 -8.03 -9.65 -4.53
N PHE A 438 -8.39 -10.94 -4.58
CA PHE A 438 -7.45 -12.05 -4.80
C PHE A 438 -7.32 -12.48 -6.27
N GLY A 439 -8.24 -12.08 -7.15
CA GLY A 439 -8.27 -12.51 -8.54
C GLY A 439 -8.98 -13.86 -8.71
N SER A 440 -8.27 -14.90 -9.16
CA SER A 440 -8.90 -16.19 -9.51
C SER A 440 -9.71 -16.83 -8.38
N ASP A 441 -10.74 -17.58 -8.78
CA ASP A 441 -11.49 -18.45 -7.87
C ASP A 441 -10.61 -19.52 -7.21
N ALA A 442 -9.53 -19.96 -7.87
CA ALA A 442 -8.60 -20.94 -7.32
C ALA A 442 -7.86 -20.39 -6.08
N VAL A 443 -7.36 -19.15 -6.16
CA VAL A 443 -6.72 -18.45 -5.03
C VAL A 443 -7.75 -18.16 -3.95
N THR A 444 -8.95 -17.70 -4.31
CA THR A 444 -10.04 -17.47 -3.35
C THR A 444 -10.36 -18.74 -2.55
N ARG A 445 -10.49 -19.89 -3.21
CA ARG A 445 -10.72 -21.18 -2.54
C ARG A 445 -9.53 -21.60 -1.68
N ALA A 446 -8.29 -21.33 -2.10
CA ALA A 446 -7.11 -21.61 -1.28
C ALA A 446 -7.12 -20.79 0.01
N ARG A 447 -7.36 -19.49 -0.09
CA ARG A 447 -7.50 -18.58 1.06
C ARG A 447 -8.58 -19.03 2.04
N GLN A 448 -9.76 -19.38 1.52
CA GLN A 448 -10.84 -19.90 2.35
C GLN A 448 -10.41 -21.16 3.11
N ARG A 449 -9.70 -22.10 2.45
CA ARG A 449 -9.19 -23.31 3.12
C ARG A 449 -8.19 -22.99 4.22
N ASP A 450 -7.27 -22.06 3.98
CA ASP A 450 -6.26 -21.67 4.97
C ASP A 450 -6.93 -21.07 6.23
N ILE A 451 -7.93 -20.21 6.04
CA ILE A 451 -8.69 -19.59 7.13
C ILE A 451 -9.54 -20.62 7.88
N THR A 452 -10.27 -21.50 7.17
CA THR A 452 -11.04 -22.59 7.79
C THR A 452 -10.13 -23.53 8.60
N ALA A 453 -8.89 -23.75 8.16
CA ALA A 453 -7.92 -24.58 8.88
C ALA A 453 -7.39 -23.97 10.19
N LEU A 454 -7.65 -22.67 10.44
CA LEU A 454 -7.34 -22.03 11.73
C LEU A 454 -8.27 -22.55 12.83
N ALA A 455 -9.56 -22.68 12.54
CA ALA A 455 -10.58 -23.01 13.53
C ALA A 455 -10.30 -24.40 14.17
N PRO A 456 -10.37 -24.54 15.50
CA PRO A 456 -10.25 -25.85 16.13
C PRO A 456 -11.43 -26.74 15.74
N SER A 457 -11.19 -28.04 15.67
CA SER A 457 -12.28 -29.01 15.45
C SER A 457 -13.24 -28.98 16.64
N ARG A 458 -14.56 -29.04 16.36
CA ARG A 458 -15.60 -29.10 17.41
C ARG A 458 -15.35 -30.23 18.42
N LEU A 459 -14.82 -31.36 17.96
CA LEU A 459 -14.40 -32.49 18.81
C LEU A 459 -13.25 -32.12 19.78
N ALA A 460 -12.27 -31.33 19.33
CA ALA A 460 -11.15 -30.91 20.18
C ALA A 460 -11.54 -29.84 21.20
N MET A 461 -12.59 -29.06 20.92
CA MET A 461 -13.19 -28.14 21.89
C MET A 461 -13.99 -28.89 22.95
N ALA A 462 -14.79 -29.88 22.54
CA ALA A 462 -15.59 -30.70 23.45
C ALA A 462 -14.76 -31.57 24.42
N LEU A 463 -13.50 -31.86 24.09
CA LEU A 463 -12.57 -32.61 24.94
C LEU A 463 -11.76 -31.72 25.91
N LYS A 464 -11.86 -30.39 25.79
CA LYS A 464 -11.14 -29.41 26.65
C LYS A 464 -12.04 -28.69 27.64
N GLY A 465 -13.37 -28.76 27.45
CA GLY A 465 -14.36 -28.37 28.46
C GLY A 465 -14.69 -29.57 29.32
#